data_AF-A0A377LZW7-F1
#
_entry.id   AF-A0A377LZW7-F1
#
_cell.length_a   1.000
_cell.length_b   1.000
_cell.length_c   1.000
_cell.angle_alpha   90.00
_cell.angle_beta   90.00
_cell.angle_gamma   90.00
#
_symmetry.space_group_name_H-M   'P 1'
#
loop_
_entity.id
_entity.type
_entity.pdbx_description
1 polymer ?
#
loop_
_entity_poly.entity_id
_entity_poly.type
_entity_poly.pdbx_seq_one_letter_code
_entity_poly.pdbx_strand_id
1 'polypeptide(L)'
;MQKPSLILALALAFTPAVWAENVNINGTGVSIEANKTPINTAKNGDAIAQLPKDYRFAVPGKFTVAVAGLNQPPLTVFSDDNKTLLGSEVDVARLVADSLGLELNVVPTSWEDWPLGVASGNTMRRSATSP
;
A
#
# COMPACT_ATOMS: atom_id res chain seq x y z
N MET A 1 -13.78 55.21 -7.89
CA MET A 1 -13.77 53.88 -8.55
C MET A 1 -12.37 53.29 -8.37
N GLN A 2 -12.25 51.96 -8.22
CA GLN A 2 -11.04 51.22 -7.78
C GLN A 2 -10.82 51.22 -6.26
N LYS A 3 -11.31 50.18 -5.57
CA LYS A 3 -10.84 49.70 -4.25
C LYS A 3 -11.57 48.44 -3.68
N PRO A 4 -12.28 47.57 -4.44
CA PRO A 4 -12.70 46.29 -3.88
C PRO A 4 -11.73 45.12 -4.19
N SER A 5 -10.81 45.26 -5.15
CA SER A 5 -10.01 44.13 -5.66
C SER A 5 -8.82 43.71 -4.78
N LEU A 6 -8.40 44.53 -3.82
CA LEU A 6 -7.23 44.26 -2.98
C LEU A 6 -7.51 43.32 -1.79
N ILE A 7 -8.78 43.18 -1.37
CA ILE A 7 -9.14 42.34 -0.22
C ILE A 7 -9.18 40.85 -0.62
N LEU A 8 -9.51 40.54 -1.87
CA LEU A 8 -9.62 39.15 -2.32
C LEU A 8 -8.25 38.45 -2.46
N ALA A 9 -7.18 39.20 -2.72
CA ALA A 9 -5.83 38.64 -2.86
C ALA A 9 -5.19 38.25 -1.52
N LEU A 10 -5.60 38.85 -0.40
CA LEU A 10 -5.02 38.55 0.91
C LEU A 10 -5.64 37.30 1.57
N ALA A 11 -6.83 36.88 1.14
CA ALA A 11 -7.51 35.69 1.67
C ALA A 11 -6.94 34.36 1.12
N LEU A 12 -6.23 34.39 -0.01
CA LEU A 12 -5.59 33.19 -0.59
C LEU A 12 -4.22 32.86 0.02
N ALA A 13 -3.64 33.75 0.82
CA ALA A 13 -2.32 33.54 1.45
C ALA A 13 -2.38 32.83 2.81
N PHE A 14 -3.59 32.55 3.32
CA PHE A 14 -3.81 31.82 4.57
C PHE A 14 -4.59 30.53 4.32
N THR A 15 -4.11 29.70 3.40
CA THR A 15 -4.44 28.27 3.46
C THR A 15 -3.56 27.64 4.54
N PRO A 16 -4.13 27.17 5.67
CA PRO A 16 -3.36 26.28 6.53
C PRO A 16 -3.02 25.05 5.68
N ALA A 17 -1.72 24.74 5.59
CA ALA A 17 -1.27 23.43 5.18
C ALA A 17 -1.84 22.43 6.20
N VAL A 18 -2.97 21.81 5.87
CA VAL A 18 -3.51 20.68 6.62
C VAL A 18 -2.58 19.51 6.33
N TRP A 19 -1.64 19.27 7.25
CA TRP A 19 -0.87 18.03 7.29
C TRP A 19 -1.80 16.92 7.79
N ALA A 20 -1.70 15.72 7.22
CA ALA A 20 -2.55 14.59 7.57
C ALA A 20 -2.55 14.35 9.09
N GLU A 21 -3.72 14.49 9.72
CA GLU A 21 -3.91 14.25 11.16
C GLU A 21 -3.90 12.75 11.49
N ASN A 22 -3.41 12.43 12.69
CA ASN A 22 -3.46 11.09 13.28
C ASN A 22 -4.92 10.63 13.42
N VAL A 23 -5.25 9.45 12.90
CA VAL A 23 -6.60 8.86 12.99
C VAL A 23 -6.75 8.17 14.35
N ASN A 24 -7.61 8.67 15.24
CA ASN A 24 -7.86 8.01 16.54
C ASN A 24 -8.93 6.92 16.41
N ILE A 25 -8.62 5.68 16.81
CA ILE A 25 -9.56 4.55 16.96
C ILE A 25 -9.65 4.19 18.44
N ASN A 26 -10.84 4.23 19.04
CA ASN A 26 -11.09 3.95 20.47
C ASN A 26 -10.22 4.77 21.45
N GLY A 27 -9.88 6.01 21.10
CA GLY A 27 -9.00 6.86 21.93
C GLY A 27 -7.50 6.55 21.80
N THR A 28 -7.13 5.65 20.88
CA THR A 28 -5.74 5.33 20.55
C THR A 28 -5.43 5.87 19.16
N GLY A 29 -4.41 6.73 19.04
CA GLY A 29 -3.97 7.26 17.75
C GLY A 29 -3.35 6.17 16.88
N VAL A 30 -3.86 5.99 15.68
CA VAL A 30 -3.17 5.30 14.58
C VAL A 30 -2.13 6.25 14.05
N SER A 31 -0.87 5.99 14.37
CA SER A 31 0.28 6.75 13.86
C SER A 31 0.79 6.12 12.58
N ILE A 32 0.70 6.84 11.46
CA ILE A 32 1.31 6.40 10.19
C ILE A 32 2.82 6.32 10.34
N GLU A 33 3.44 7.33 10.97
CA GLU A 33 4.88 7.38 11.16
C GLU A 33 5.43 6.16 11.93
N ALA A 34 4.76 5.76 13.01
CA ALA A 34 5.17 4.59 13.80
C ALA A 34 5.10 3.27 13.02
N ASN A 35 4.29 3.20 11.95
CA ASN A 35 4.05 1.99 11.17
C ASN A 35 4.78 1.97 9.82
N LYS A 36 5.65 2.96 9.53
CA LYS A 36 6.45 2.98 8.29
C LYS A 36 7.60 1.97 8.28
N THR A 37 8.09 1.57 9.46
CA THR A 37 9.21 0.64 9.56
C THR A 37 8.72 -0.78 9.22
N PRO A 38 9.20 -1.40 8.13
CA PRO A 38 8.74 -2.72 7.74
C PRO A 38 9.17 -3.80 8.73
N ILE A 39 8.28 -4.76 8.99
CA ILE A 39 8.67 -6.02 9.62
C ILE A 39 9.24 -6.97 8.57
N ASN A 40 10.32 -7.67 8.90
CA ASN A 40 11.00 -8.56 7.96
C ASN A 40 11.29 -9.91 8.64
N THR A 41 11.53 -10.95 7.83
CA THR A 41 11.97 -12.26 8.33
C THR A 41 13.13 -12.81 7.51
N ALA A 42 13.78 -13.85 8.03
CA ALA A 42 14.81 -14.58 7.31
C ALA A 42 14.20 -15.50 6.25
N LYS A 43 14.97 -15.78 5.18
CA LYS A 43 14.60 -16.79 4.18
C LYS A 43 14.42 -18.15 4.83
N ASN A 44 13.43 -18.90 4.36
CA ASN A 44 13.16 -20.26 4.79
C ASN A 44 13.46 -21.23 3.63
N GLY A 45 14.56 -21.98 3.74
CA GLY A 45 14.99 -22.94 2.73
C GLY A 45 13.95 -24.03 2.45
N ASP A 46 13.24 -24.50 3.49
CA ASP A 46 12.23 -25.55 3.36
C ASP A 46 10.99 -25.05 2.61
N ALA A 47 10.56 -23.80 2.83
CA ALA A 47 9.46 -23.19 2.09
C ALA A 47 9.84 -22.97 0.61
N ILE A 48 11.06 -22.51 0.34
CA ILE A 48 11.56 -22.32 -1.02
C ILE A 48 11.64 -23.67 -1.76
N ALA A 49 12.07 -24.74 -1.09
CA ALA A 49 12.15 -26.07 -1.68
C ALA A 49 10.79 -26.66 -2.07
N GLN A 50 9.68 -26.16 -1.49
CA GLN A 50 8.32 -26.57 -1.85
C GLN A 50 7.77 -25.87 -3.10
N LEU A 51 8.44 -24.84 -3.62
CA LEU A 51 8.02 -24.20 -4.86
C LEU A 51 8.20 -25.19 -6.03
N PRO A 52 7.17 -25.41 -6.87
CA PRO A 52 7.32 -26.22 -8.07
C PRO A 52 8.41 -25.63 -8.99
N LYS A 53 9.25 -26.49 -9.57
CA LYS A 53 10.37 -26.06 -10.43
C LYS A 53 9.93 -25.17 -11.60
N ASP A 54 8.74 -25.44 -12.13
CA ASP A 54 8.17 -24.71 -13.27
C ASP A 54 7.09 -23.69 -12.83
N TYR A 55 7.08 -23.31 -11.55
CA TYR A 55 6.15 -22.31 -11.04
C TYR A 55 6.38 -20.95 -11.71
N ARG A 56 5.31 -20.35 -12.21
CA ARG A 56 5.33 -19.05 -12.86
C ARG A 56 4.70 -18.01 -11.94
N PHE A 57 5.54 -17.18 -11.33
CA PHE A 57 5.07 -15.95 -10.70
C PHE A 57 4.47 -15.04 -11.75
N ALA A 58 3.36 -14.36 -11.46
CA ALA A 58 2.79 -13.45 -12.45
C ALA A 58 3.57 -12.14 -12.61
N VAL A 59 4.48 -11.81 -11.69
CA VAL A 59 5.65 -10.96 -11.96
C VAL A 59 6.91 -11.77 -11.60
N PRO A 60 7.82 -12.02 -12.55
CA PRO A 60 9.04 -12.78 -12.28
C PRO A 60 9.84 -12.21 -11.10
N GLY A 61 10.22 -13.07 -10.15
CA GLY A 61 11.02 -12.69 -8.98
C GLY A 61 10.24 -11.98 -7.86
N LYS A 62 8.92 -11.80 -7.99
CA LYS A 62 8.10 -11.11 -6.99
C LYS A 62 6.97 -11.97 -6.44
N PHE A 63 6.72 -11.84 -5.14
CA PHE A 63 5.49 -12.28 -4.51
C PHE A 63 4.49 -11.14 -4.60
N THR A 64 3.51 -11.26 -5.50
CA THR A 64 2.48 -10.23 -5.68
C THR A 64 1.23 -10.60 -4.91
N VAL A 65 0.72 -9.64 -4.15
CA VAL A 65 -0.50 -9.80 -3.35
C VAL A 65 -1.47 -8.69 -3.71
N ALA A 66 -2.71 -9.08 -3.98
CA ALA A 66 -3.82 -8.16 -4.10
C ALA A 66 -4.32 -7.79 -2.71
N VAL A 67 -4.44 -6.50 -2.41
CA VAL A 67 -4.99 -6.03 -1.13
C VAL A 67 -6.05 -4.97 -1.35
N ALA A 68 -7.03 -4.91 -0.45
CA ALA A 68 -8.05 -3.87 -0.50
C ALA A 68 -7.46 -2.55 0.00
N GLY A 69 -7.29 -1.57 -0.88
CA GLY A 69 -6.71 -0.25 -0.56
C GLY A 69 -7.72 0.72 0.06
N LEU A 70 -8.47 0.29 1.09
CA LEU A 70 -9.67 0.99 1.57
C LEU A 70 -9.43 1.99 2.71
N ASN A 71 -8.18 2.21 3.13
CA ASN A 71 -7.83 3.08 4.27
C ASN A 71 -8.56 2.69 5.57
N GLN A 72 -8.53 1.40 5.90
CA GLN A 72 -9.14 0.81 7.09
C GLN A 72 -8.07 0.23 8.01
N PRO A 73 -7.32 1.07 8.76
CA PRO A 73 -6.41 0.57 9.78
C PRO A 73 -7.16 -0.28 10.82
N PRO A 74 -6.55 -1.38 11.32
CA PRO A 74 -5.15 -1.76 11.13
C PRO A 74 -4.84 -2.61 9.88
N LEU A 75 -5.84 -2.90 9.03
CA LEU A 75 -5.69 -3.84 7.90
C LEU A 75 -4.83 -3.25 6.78
N THR A 76 -5.26 -2.12 6.24
CA THR A 76 -4.54 -1.35 5.22
C THR A 76 -4.76 0.14 5.37
N VAL A 77 -3.71 0.93 5.18
CA VAL A 77 -3.79 2.39 5.07
C VAL A 77 -2.65 2.89 4.18
N PHE A 78 -2.90 3.93 3.37
CA PHE A 78 -1.81 4.59 2.66
C PHE A 78 -0.92 5.36 3.62
N SER A 79 0.39 5.30 3.40
CA SER A 79 1.36 6.17 4.06
C SER A 79 1.12 7.63 3.64
N ASP A 80 1.84 8.53 4.28
CA ASP A 80 1.88 9.96 3.96
C ASP A 80 2.34 10.30 2.52
N ASP A 81 3.00 9.37 1.82
CA ASP A 81 3.31 9.49 0.39
C ASP A 81 2.11 9.22 -0.53
N ASN A 82 0.98 8.80 0.04
CA ASN A 82 -0.26 8.40 -0.63
C ASN A 82 -0.07 7.32 -1.71
N LYS A 83 0.95 6.48 -1.57
CA LYS A 83 1.31 5.42 -2.53
C LYS A 83 1.60 4.10 -1.83
N THR A 84 2.36 4.14 -0.74
CA THR A 84 2.78 2.95 -0.01
C THR A 84 1.65 2.48 0.90
N LEU A 85 1.19 1.25 0.74
CA LEU A 85 0.25 0.64 1.68
C LEU A 85 0.98 0.08 2.89
N LEU A 86 0.44 0.39 4.07
CA LEU A 86 0.88 -0.09 5.39
C LEU A 86 -0.26 -0.89 6.03
N GLY A 87 0.05 -1.72 7.03
CA GLY A 87 -0.94 -2.47 7.81
C GLY A 87 -0.74 -3.98 7.76
N SER A 88 -1.55 -4.70 8.52
CA SER A 88 -1.34 -6.13 8.77
C SER A 88 -1.37 -6.99 7.51
N GLU A 89 -2.17 -6.62 6.50
CA GLU A 89 -2.24 -7.39 5.25
C GLU A 89 -0.91 -7.31 4.48
N VAL A 90 -0.32 -6.10 4.41
CA VAL A 90 0.96 -5.86 3.74
C VAL A 90 2.11 -6.50 4.53
N ASP A 91 2.05 -6.42 5.85
CA ASP A 91 3.07 -6.98 6.73
C ASP A 91 3.15 -8.50 6.65
N VAL A 92 2.00 -9.20 6.67
CA VAL A 92 1.97 -10.65 6.45
C VAL A 92 2.49 -11.01 5.06
N ALA A 93 2.07 -10.27 4.02
CA ALA A 93 2.55 -10.48 2.67
C ALA A 93 4.08 -10.31 2.55
N ARG A 94 4.66 -9.33 3.26
CA ARG A 94 6.11 -9.12 3.31
C ARG A 94 6.84 -10.28 3.95
N LEU A 95 6.35 -10.76 5.09
CA LEU A 95 6.96 -11.91 5.78
C LEU A 95 6.96 -13.17 4.89
N VAL A 96 5.89 -13.38 4.12
CA VAL A 96 5.83 -14.48 3.15
C VAL A 96 6.85 -14.25 2.01
N ALA A 97 6.91 -13.04 1.45
CA ALA A 97 7.87 -12.70 0.40
C ALA A 97 9.33 -12.93 0.85
N ASP A 98 9.69 -12.40 2.02
CA ASP A 98 11.01 -12.56 2.64
C ASP A 98 11.37 -14.03 2.88
N SER A 99 10.42 -14.79 3.44
CA SER A 99 10.58 -16.23 3.67
C SER A 99 10.85 -16.99 2.37
N LEU A 100 10.24 -16.57 1.25
CA LEU A 100 10.47 -17.15 -0.08
C LEU A 100 11.69 -16.53 -0.81
N GLY A 101 12.30 -15.49 -0.24
CA GLY A 101 13.39 -14.75 -0.86
C GLY A 101 12.98 -13.98 -2.12
N LEU A 102 11.73 -13.52 -2.17
CA LEU A 102 11.13 -12.76 -3.27
C LEU A 102 10.93 -11.29 -2.87
N GLU A 103 10.84 -10.40 -3.85
CA GLU A 103 10.41 -9.02 -3.61
C GLU A 103 8.88 -8.96 -3.44
N LEU A 104 8.38 -8.23 -2.44
CA LEU A 104 6.94 -8.00 -2.30
C LEU A 104 6.46 -6.99 -3.35
N ASN A 105 5.37 -7.34 -4.05
CA ASN A 105 4.66 -6.44 -4.95
C ASN A 105 3.19 -6.32 -4.48
N VAL A 106 2.82 -5.19 -3.89
CA VAL A 106 1.45 -4.98 -3.41
C VAL A 106 0.62 -4.33 -4.53
N VAL A 107 -0.52 -4.93 -4.87
CA VAL A 107 -1.44 -4.37 -5.88
C VAL A 107 -2.77 -4.01 -5.21
N PRO A 108 -3.09 -2.72 -5.07
CA PRO A 108 -4.40 -2.29 -4.61
C PRO A 108 -5.50 -2.80 -5.55
N THR A 109 -6.56 -3.39 -5.01
CA THR A 109 -7.68 -3.95 -5.79
C THR A 109 -9.00 -3.77 -5.05
N SER A 110 -10.11 -3.70 -5.80
CA SER A 110 -11.46 -3.61 -5.25
C SER A 110 -12.03 -5.01 -4.94
N TRP A 111 -13.07 -5.08 -4.09
CA TRP A 111 -13.76 -6.33 -3.81
C TRP A 111 -14.57 -6.83 -5.02
N GLU A 112 -14.89 -5.96 -5.96
CA GLU A 112 -15.58 -6.33 -7.18
C GLU A 112 -14.61 -6.96 -8.19
N ASP A 113 -13.37 -6.47 -8.22
CA ASP A 113 -12.38 -6.86 -9.23
C ASP A 113 -11.51 -8.05 -8.82
N TRP A 114 -11.44 -8.42 -7.53
CA TRP A 114 -10.50 -9.46 -7.07
C TRP A 114 -10.67 -10.83 -7.76
N PRO A 115 -11.89 -11.39 -8.01
CA PRO A 115 -11.99 -12.76 -8.53
C PRO A 115 -11.51 -12.81 -9.98
N LEU A 116 -11.90 -11.81 -10.78
CA LEU A 116 -11.44 -11.64 -12.15
C LEU A 116 -9.94 -11.36 -12.17
N GLY A 117 -9.46 -10.52 -11.25
CA GLY A 117 -8.07 -10.13 -11.09
C GLY A 117 -7.12 -11.30 -10.84
N VAL A 118 -7.51 -12.24 -9.97
CA VAL A 118 -6.77 -13.47 -9.68
C VAL A 118 -6.83 -14.44 -10.86
N ALA A 119 -8.04 -14.70 -11.40
CA ALA A 119 -8.22 -15.66 -12.48
C ALA A 119 -7.52 -15.26 -13.79
N SER A 120 -7.51 -13.96 -14.11
CA SER A 120 -6.87 -13.42 -15.32
C SER A 120 -5.37 -13.12 -15.15
N GLY A 121 -4.85 -13.22 -13.92
CA GLY A 121 -3.52 -12.73 -13.57
C GLY A 121 -3.38 -11.20 -13.70
N ASN A 122 -4.47 -10.47 -13.97
CA ASN A 122 -4.43 -9.04 -14.27
C ASN A 122 -4.21 -8.18 -13.00
N THR A 123 -4.72 -8.62 -11.85
CA THR A 123 -4.32 -8.02 -10.56
C THR A 123 -2.87 -8.33 -10.21
N MET A 124 -2.26 -9.34 -10.83
CA MET A 124 -0.84 -9.62 -10.64
C MET A 124 0.06 -8.96 -11.70
N ARG A 125 -0.44 -8.60 -12.89
CA ARG A 125 0.35 -7.98 -13.98
C ARG A 125 0.39 -6.45 -13.98
N ARG A 126 -0.59 -5.77 -13.39
CA ARG A 126 -0.78 -4.31 -13.54
C ARG A 126 0.32 -3.43 -12.94
N SER A 127 1.24 -3.95 -12.14
CA SER A 127 2.37 -3.16 -11.61
C SER A 127 3.53 -2.95 -12.61
N ALA A 128 3.51 -3.59 -13.78
CA ALA A 128 4.55 -3.43 -14.80
C ALA A 128 4.32 -2.26 -15.77
N THR A 129 3.18 -1.57 -15.69
CA THR A 129 2.82 -0.46 -16.57
C THR A 129 2.14 0.65 -15.79
N SER A 130 2.94 1.49 -15.14
CA SER A 130 2.56 2.88 -14.85
C SER A 130 3.67 3.77 -15.42
N PRO A 131 3.34 4.85 -16.16
CA PRO A 131 4.30 5.84 -16.65
C PRO A 131 4.95 6.64 -15.50
#